data_AF-A0A327U0M8-F1
#
_entry.id   AF-A0A327U0M8-F1
#
_cell.length_a   1.000
_cell.length_b   1.000
_cell.length_c   1.000
_cell.angle_alpha   90.00
_cell.angle_beta   90.00
_cell.angle_gamma   90.00
#
_symmetry.space_group_name_H-M   'P 1'
#
loop_
_entity.id
_entity.type
_entity.pdbx_description
1 polymer ?
#
loop_
_entity_poly.entity_id
_entity_poly.type
_entity_poly.pdbx_seq_one_letter_code
_entity_poly.pdbx_strand_id
1 'polypeptide(L)' 'MDFLSPPTALFPSDPRLPLLTLPEARDAVRLLMLLADDSEAGREARDLAAEVAARLPAE' A
#
# COMPACT_ATOMS: atom_id res chain seq x y z
N MET A 1 2.27 -41.15 -14.30
CA MET A 1 1.60 -39.86 -14.08
C MET A 1 2.10 -39.33 -12.75
N ASP A 2 2.96 -38.33 -12.80
CA ASP A 2 3.61 -37.77 -11.61
C ASP A 2 2.71 -36.65 -11.08
N PHE A 3 1.99 -36.91 -9.99
CA PHE A 3 1.04 -35.97 -9.41
C PHE A 3 1.82 -34.95 -8.57
N LEU A 4 2.13 -33.82 -9.21
CA LEU A 4 2.20 -32.48 -8.61
C LEU A 4 2.81 -32.44 -7.20
N SER A 5 4.12 -32.21 -7.13
CA SER A 5 4.76 -31.76 -5.90
C SER A 5 3.93 -30.62 -5.29
N PRO A 6 3.62 -30.65 -3.98
CA PRO A 6 2.83 -29.60 -3.37
C PRO A 6 3.55 -28.26 -3.58
N PRO A 7 2.85 -27.19 -3.97
CA PRO A 7 3.48 -25.90 -4.16
C PRO A 7 4.19 -25.54 -2.87
N THR A 8 5.51 -25.42 -2.93
CA THR A 8 6.36 -24.96 -1.82
C THR A 8 6.19 -23.45 -1.66
N ALA A 9 4.93 -22.98 -1.59
CA ALA A 9 4.62 -21.62 -1.27
C ALA A 9 4.91 -21.47 0.23
N LEU A 10 6.09 -20.96 0.54
CA LEU A 10 6.42 -20.48 1.87
C LEU A 10 5.48 -19.30 2.14
N PHE A 11 4.37 -19.57 2.82
CA PHE A 11 3.48 -18.52 3.29
C PHE A 11 4.20 -17.77 4.41
N PRO A 12 4.26 -16.43 4.37
CA PRO A 12 4.78 -15.65 5.48
C PRO A 12 4.04 -16.05 6.76
N SER A 13 4.78 -16.33 7.83
CA SER A 13 4.23 -16.63 9.15
C SER A 13 3.72 -15.37 9.87
N ASP A 14 4.08 -14.20 9.36
CA ASP A 14 3.68 -12.93 9.96
C ASP A 14 2.16 -12.72 9.84
N PRO A 15 1.54 -12.07 10.84
CA PRO A 15 0.13 -11.71 10.76
C PRO A 15 -0.14 -10.93 9.48
N ARG A 16 -1.12 -11.38 8.69
CA ARG A 16 -1.55 -10.62 7.51
C ARG A 16 -2.14 -9.30 7.99
N LEU A 17 -1.60 -8.20 7.47
CA LEU A 17 -2.20 -6.90 7.69
C LEU A 17 -3.56 -6.84 6.98
N PRO A 18 -4.55 -6.14 7.57
CA PRO A 18 -5.82 -5.92 6.89
C PRO A 18 -5.59 -5.14 5.58
N LEU A 19 -6.27 -5.57 4.52
CA LEU A 19 -6.25 -4.86 3.25
C LEU A 19 -7.07 -3.59 3.38
N LEU A 20 -6.55 -2.47 2.87
CA LEU A 20 -7.31 -1.23 2.74
C LEU A 20 -8.28 -1.35 1.57
N THR A 21 -9.50 -0.83 1.77
CA THR A 21 -10.46 -0.60 0.70
C THR A 21 -10.00 0.55 -0.20
N LEU A 22 -10.52 0.60 -1.44
CA LEU A 22 -10.22 1.70 -2.36
C LEU A 22 -10.61 3.08 -1.80
N PRO A 23 -11.79 3.28 -1.15
CA PRO A 23 -12.11 4.53 -0.47
C PRO A 23 -11.10 4.90 0.62
N GLU A 24 -10.71 3.95 1.47
CA GLU A 24 -9.72 4.19 2.53
C GLU A 24 -8.35 4.60 1.95
N ALA A 25 -7.92 3.97 0.86
CA ALA A 25 -6.68 4.33 0.18
C ALA A 25 -6.72 5.76 -0.40
N ARG A 26 -7.87 6.17 -0.94
CA ARG A 26 -8.10 7.55 -1.42
C ARG A 26 -8.07 8.55 -0.27
N ASP A 27 -8.69 8.21 0.85
CA ASP A 27 -8.69 9.07 2.04
C ASP A 27 -7.30 9.17 2.68
N ALA A 28 -6.52 8.08 2.69
CA ALA A 28 -5.13 8.10 3.14
C ALA A 28 -4.28 9.09 2.31
N VAL A 29 -4.42 9.08 0.98
CA VAL A 29 -3.73 10.06 0.11
C VAL A 29 -4.14 11.49 0.48
N ARG A 30 -5.43 11.76 0.68
CA ARG A 30 -5.91 13.09 1.08
C ARG A 30 -5.30 13.54 2.41
N LEU A 31 -5.28 12.66 3.40
CA LEU A 31 -4.71 12.94 4.73
C LEU A 31 -3.19 13.19 4.66
N LEU A 32 -2.45 12.37 3.91
CA LEU A 32 -1.02 12.58 3.71
C LEU A 32 -0.71 13.93 3.05
N MET A 33 -1.53 14.33 2.06
CA MET A 33 -1.39 15.64 1.42
C MET A 33 -1.68 16.81 2.34
N LEU A 34 -2.50 16.64 3.39
CA LEU A 34 -2.69 17.68 4.43
C LEU A 34 -1.47 17.87 5.32
N LEU A 35 -0.60 16.86 5.41
CA LEU A 35 0.64 16.89 6.19
C LEU A 35 1.83 17.37 5.35
N ALA A 36 1.65 17.58 4.04
CA ALA A 36 2.74 17.93 3.15
C ALA A 36 3.17 19.40 3.32
N ASP A 37 4.39 19.61 3.80
CA ASP A 37 5.04 20.92 3.94
C ASP A 37 6.54 20.84 3.55
N ASP A 38 7.33 21.86 3.91
CA ASP A 38 8.77 21.93 3.62
C ASP A 38 9.66 21.28 4.70
N SER A 39 9.06 20.67 5.73
CA SER A 39 9.80 19.83 6.68
C SER A 39 10.23 18.51 6.03
N GLU A 40 11.12 17.79 6.71
CA GLU A 40 11.49 16.42 6.30
C GLU A 40 10.29 15.49 6.29
N ALA A 41 9.52 15.48 7.39
CA ALA A 41 8.30 14.68 7.50
C ALA A 41 7.24 15.05 6.46
N GLY A 42 7.12 16.33 6.12
CA GLY A 42 6.20 16.80 5.09
C GLY A 42 6.58 16.35 3.67
N ARG A 43 7.88 16.28 3.37
CA ARG A 43 8.37 15.69 2.12
C ARG A 43 8.11 14.19 2.06
N GLU A 44 8.40 13.47 3.14
CA GLU A 44 8.11 12.03 3.23
C GLU A 44 6.61 11.73 3.05
N ALA A 45 5.73 12.54 3.66
CA ALA A 45 4.29 12.42 3.48
C ALA A 45 3.87 12.64 2.03
N ARG A 46 4.46 13.63 1.34
CA ARG A 46 4.21 13.89 -0.08
C ARG A 46 4.67 12.74 -0.97
N ASP A 47 5.86 12.20 -0.72
CA ASP A 47 6.42 11.10 -1.50
C ASP A 47 5.57 9.84 -1.34
N LEU A 48 5.17 9.52 -0.10
CA LEU A 48 4.27 8.40 0.18
C LEU A 48 2.90 8.60 -0.48
N ALA A 49 2.34 9.81 -0.43
CA ALA A 49 1.07 10.11 -1.10
C ALA A 49 1.16 9.87 -2.62
N ALA A 50 2.26 10.29 -3.26
CA ALA A 50 2.50 10.08 -4.69
C ALA A 50 2.61 8.59 -5.02
N GLU A 51 3.34 7.82 -4.20
CA GLU A 51 3.46 6.37 -4.36
C GLU A 51 2.11 5.64 -4.28
N VAL A 52 1.29 5.99 -3.28
CA VAL A 52 -0.03 5.38 -3.12
C VAL A 52 -0.93 5.78 -4.29
N ALA A 53 -0.96 7.07 -4.64
CA ALA A 53 -1.79 7.60 -5.72
C ALA A 53 -1.49 6.93 -7.07
N ALA A 54 -0.22 6.66 -7.37
CA ALA A 54 0.20 5.99 -8.61
C ALA A 54 -0.31 4.55 -8.75
N ARG A 55 -0.74 3.92 -7.65
CA ARG A 55 -1.26 2.55 -7.62
C ARG A 55 -2.79 2.48 -7.55
N LEU A 56 -3.46 3.62 -7.39
CA LEU A 56 -4.91 3.66 -7.37
C LEU A 56 -5.46 3.44 -8.79
N PRO A 57 -6.53 2.64 -8.95
CA PRO A 57 -7.20 2.51 -10.23
C PRO A 57 -7.75 3.88 -10.66
N ALA A 58 -7.53 4.21 -11.94
CA ALA A 58 -8.22 5.31 -12.60
C ALA A 58 -9.74 5.05 -12.58
N GLU A 59 -10.54 6.12 -12.53
CA GLU A 59 -12.00 6.00 -12.64
C GLU A 59 -12.45 5.35 -13.96
#